data_AF-A0A373LRI7-F1
#
_entry.id   AF-A0A373LRI7-F1
#
_cell.length_a   1.000
_cell.length_b   1.000
_cell.length_c   1.000
_cell.angle_alpha   90.00
_cell.angle_beta   90.00
_cell.angle_gamma   90.00
#
_symmetry.space_group_name_H-M   'P 1'
#
loop_
_entity.id
_entity.type
_entity.pdbx_description
1 polymer ?
#
loop_
_entity_poly.entity_id
_entity_poly.type
_entity_poly.pdbx_seq_one_letter_code
_entity_poly.pdbx_strand_id
1 'polypeptide(L)'
;MNKLKKITSIALAVLLVFASIPTINVSAAKIKLNKTKITIYVGKTVTLKVQNNKKKVKWTTSNKKIATVTKKGKVKGKKSGKATITATVGKKKYKCKITVKKAKNVSKPTKKPIKENIPTTTKQEEQTSKNNQQESTIVPETTTRATEETTTKAPETENTKLNENDVNALQEIIKNQRNSGATVNTDVSNKEEYTWSDGRLISINWTYKKLAGTLDITGLSELRTLNVSGNSLTGLNVENSSELEVLECFENQLTSLDITNNQKLKALSCANNKLKSLNVTNNKKLSSLNCCYCNIENIDVAGNEQLVSLYCNNNELVQINVSNNEHLEILYCGNNKLKDLDTIHNPRLKKLDCGYNEISNLDTSKNLALEELNCANNKITKLDLSNNVLLETLHCDDNVNVVRMEK
;
A
#
# COMPACT_ATOMS: atom_id res chain seq x y z
N MET A 1 -29.42 58.89 -48.20
CA MET A 1 -29.72 57.45 -48.37
C MET A 1 -28.65 56.78 -49.24
N ASN A 2 -27.49 56.39 -48.68
CA ASN A 2 -26.54 55.43 -49.32
C ASN A 2 -25.38 54.99 -48.40
N LYS A 3 -25.56 55.00 -47.07
CA LYS A 3 -24.60 54.44 -46.10
C LYS A 3 -25.27 53.63 -44.98
N LEU A 4 -26.36 52.91 -45.30
CA LEU A 4 -27.08 52.05 -44.35
C LEU A 4 -27.48 50.68 -44.95
N LYS A 5 -26.71 50.17 -45.91
CA LYS A 5 -26.92 48.83 -46.52
C LYS A 5 -25.65 47.98 -46.65
N LYS A 6 -24.62 48.26 -45.84
CA LYS A 6 -23.36 47.49 -45.83
C LYS A 6 -22.97 46.96 -44.43
N ILE A 7 -23.94 46.73 -43.54
CA ILE A 7 -23.71 46.12 -42.22
C ILE A 7 -24.52 44.81 -42.03
N THR A 8 -25.26 44.35 -43.05
CA THR A 8 -26.08 43.12 -42.96
C THR A 8 -25.47 41.91 -43.68
N SER A 9 -24.16 41.87 -43.91
CA SER A 9 -23.52 40.72 -44.58
C SER A 9 -22.20 40.23 -43.97
N ILE A 10 -21.81 40.70 -42.78
CA ILE A 10 -20.64 40.19 -42.04
C ILE A 10 -21.03 39.70 -40.62
N ALA A 11 -22.32 39.64 -40.29
CA ALA A 11 -22.83 39.02 -39.07
C ALA A 11 -23.49 37.64 -39.28
N LEU A 12 -23.41 37.08 -40.50
CA LEU A 12 -24.01 35.77 -40.85
C LEU A 12 -22.99 34.71 -41.29
N ALA A 13 -21.69 35.01 -41.27
CA ALA A 13 -20.63 34.08 -41.64
C ALA A 13 -19.70 33.69 -40.47
N VAL A 14 -19.92 34.21 -39.27
CA VAL A 14 -19.16 33.84 -38.03
C VAL A 14 -20.02 33.00 -37.06
N LEU A 15 -21.25 32.66 -37.44
CA LEU A 15 -22.19 31.85 -36.64
C LEU A 15 -22.36 30.40 -37.14
N LEU A 16 -21.50 29.93 -38.06
CA LEU A 16 -21.62 28.60 -38.70
C LEU A 16 -20.29 27.79 -38.76
N VAL A 17 -19.36 27.98 -37.80
CA VAL A 17 -18.18 27.10 -37.63
C VAL A 17 -18.04 26.54 -36.20
N PHE A 18 -19.13 26.52 -35.41
CA PHE A 18 -19.19 25.86 -34.09
C PHE A 18 -20.13 24.64 -34.06
N ALA A 19 -20.26 23.93 -35.19
CA ALA A 19 -21.15 22.77 -35.30
C ALA A 19 -20.43 21.53 -35.84
N SER A 20 -19.28 21.18 -35.26
CA SER A 20 -18.68 19.85 -35.40
C SER A 20 -17.66 19.55 -34.29
N ILE A 21 -17.95 19.95 -33.05
CA ILE A 21 -17.31 19.28 -31.92
C ILE A 21 -17.95 17.89 -31.87
N PRO A 22 -17.20 16.78 -32.04
CA PRO A 22 -17.76 15.46 -31.77
C PRO A 22 -18.22 15.49 -30.32
N THR A 23 -19.53 15.37 -30.11
CA THR A 23 -20.07 15.16 -28.77
C THR A 23 -19.40 13.89 -28.24
N ILE A 24 -18.44 14.04 -27.35
CA ILE A 24 -17.90 12.92 -26.60
C ILE A 24 -19.09 12.39 -25.82
N ASN A 25 -19.66 11.29 -26.29
CA ASN A 25 -20.63 10.52 -25.52
C ASN A 25 -19.87 9.94 -24.32
N VAL A 26 -19.66 10.76 -23.28
CA VAL A 26 -19.25 10.29 -21.97
C VAL A 26 -20.45 9.51 -21.45
N SER A 27 -20.44 8.21 -21.74
CA SER A 27 -21.42 7.26 -21.21
C SER A 27 -21.40 7.40 -19.68
N ALA A 28 -22.45 8.01 -19.14
CA ALA A 28 -22.55 8.27 -17.71
C ALA A 28 -22.36 6.95 -16.95
N ALA A 29 -21.37 6.90 -16.06
CA ALA A 29 -21.01 5.69 -15.34
C ALA A 29 -22.25 5.06 -14.68
N LYS A 30 -22.55 3.80 -15.04
CA LYS A 30 -23.79 3.13 -14.64
C LYS A 30 -23.89 3.05 -13.11
N ILE A 31 -25.04 3.47 -12.56
CA ILE A 31 -25.36 3.33 -11.13
C ILE A 31 -25.26 1.85 -10.75
N LYS A 32 -24.45 1.53 -9.73
CA LYS A 32 -24.24 0.17 -9.22
C LYS A 32 -24.02 0.16 -7.71
N LEU A 33 -24.21 -0.99 -7.07
CA LEU A 33 -23.77 -1.19 -5.69
C LEU A 33 -22.28 -1.51 -5.65
N ASN A 34 -21.59 -1.04 -4.60
CA ASN A 34 -20.20 -1.41 -4.35
C ASN A 34 -20.00 -2.93 -4.15
N LYS A 35 -21.03 -3.64 -3.66
CA LYS A 35 -21.00 -5.10 -3.45
C LYS A 35 -22.40 -5.70 -3.69
N THR A 36 -22.47 -6.82 -4.41
CA THR A 36 -23.73 -7.55 -4.72
C THR A 36 -23.91 -8.84 -3.91
N LYS A 37 -22.86 -9.31 -3.23
CA LYS A 37 -22.89 -10.44 -2.29
C LYS A 37 -21.82 -10.22 -1.20
N ILE A 38 -22.15 -10.46 0.07
CA ILE A 38 -21.22 -10.31 1.21
C ILE A 38 -21.49 -11.39 2.26
N THR A 39 -20.43 -11.88 2.90
CA THR A 39 -20.53 -12.63 4.16
C THR A 39 -20.08 -11.74 5.32
N ILE A 40 -20.87 -11.64 6.38
CA ILE A 40 -20.54 -10.93 7.63
C ILE A 40 -20.75 -11.84 8.83
N TYR A 41 -20.14 -11.53 9.97
CA TYR A 41 -20.37 -12.28 11.21
C TYR A 41 -21.44 -11.62 12.09
N VAL A 42 -22.11 -12.40 12.94
CA VAL A 42 -23.06 -11.88 13.94
C VAL A 42 -22.40 -10.78 14.76
N GLY A 43 -23.07 -9.64 14.91
CA GLY A 43 -22.57 -8.45 15.61
C GLY A 43 -21.81 -7.47 14.72
N LYS A 44 -21.15 -7.93 13.66
CA LYS A 44 -20.31 -7.09 12.78
C LYS A 44 -21.15 -6.28 11.79
N THR A 45 -20.57 -5.18 11.28
CA THR A 45 -21.22 -4.27 10.34
C THR A 45 -20.43 -4.07 9.06
N VAL A 46 -21.11 -3.80 7.95
CA VAL A 46 -20.51 -3.41 6.65
C VAL A 46 -21.35 -2.30 6.02
N THR A 47 -20.76 -1.35 5.32
CA THR A 47 -21.51 -0.29 4.64
C THR A 47 -21.66 -0.57 3.15
N LEU A 48 -22.90 -0.57 2.67
CA LEU A 48 -23.21 -0.60 1.25
C LEU A 48 -23.35 0.82 0.71
N LYS A 49 -22.74 1.09 -0.44
CA LYS A 49 -22.79 2.38 -1.13
C LYS A 49 -23.34 2.17 -2.55
N VAL A 50 -24.23 3.06 -2.98
CA VAL A 50 -24.65 3.15 -4.37
C VAL A 50 -23.69 4.11 -5.08
N GLN A 51 -22.87 3.60 -5.98
CA GLN A 51 -21.89 4.36 -6.74
C GLN A 51 -22.57 5.12 -7.90
N ASN A 52 -21.96 6.24 -8.31
CA ASN A 52 -22.40 7.08 -9.43
C ASN A 52 -23.84 7.60 -9.29
N ASN A 53 -24.30 7.82 -8.06
CA ASN A 53 -25.67 8.21 -7.77
C ASN A 53 -25.72 9.52 -6.98
N LYS A 54 -26.43 10.51 -7.52
CA LYS A 54 -26.70 11.81 -6.87
C LYS A 54 -28.08 11.87 -6.17
N LYS A 55 -28.93 10.83 -6.31
CA LYS A 55 -30.30 10.80 -5.77
C LYS A 55 -30.34 10.16 -4.38
N LYS A 56 -31.37 10.48 -3.58
CA LYS A 56 -31.61 9.85 -2.27
C LYS A 56 -31.84 8.34 -2.42
N VAL A 57 -31.18 7.55 -1.58
CA VAL A 57 -31.28 6.07 -1.57
C VAL A 57 -32.19 5.60 -0.44
N LYS A 58 -33.19 4.77 -0.76
CA LYS A 58 -34.02 4.08 0.25
C LYS A 58 -33.49 2.65 0.45
N TRP A 59 -33.14 2.32 1.69
CA TRP A 59 -32.58 1.02 2.06
C TRP A 59 -33.62 0.15 2.76
N THR A 60 -33.69 -1.13 2.38
CA THR A 60 -34.54 -2.14 3.03
C THR A 60 -33.80 -3.46 3.19
N THR A 61 -34.24 -4.29 4.13
CA THR A 61 -33.76 -5.67 4.34
C THR A 61 -34.92 -6.64 4.16
N SER A 62 -34.66 -7.80 3.55
CA SER A 62 -35.64 -8.88 3.45
C SER A 62 -35.88 -9.61 4.78
N ASN A 63 -34.95 -9.53 5.73
CA ASN A 63 -35.09 -10.17 7.03
C ASN A 63 -34.35 -9.39 8.13
N LYS A 64 -35.09 -8.58 8.89
CA LYS A 64 -34.57 -7.76 10.01
C LYS A 64 -33.99 -8.58 11.16
N LYS A 65 -34.38 -9.85 11.32
CA LYS A 65 -33.83 -10.76 12.36
C LYS A 65 -32.42 -11.24 11.99
N ILE A 66 -32.11 -11.34 10.69
CA ILE A 66 -30.81 -11.79 10.19
C ILE A 66 -29.87 -10.60 9.97
N ALA A 67 -30.32 -9.54 9.29
CA ALA A 67 -29.52 -8.35 9.06
C ALA A 67 -30.39 -7.09 9.00
N THR A 68 -29.93 -6.00 9.63
CA THR A 68 -30.55 -4.67 9.55
C THR A 68 -29.71 -3.73 8.71
N VAL A 69 -30.32 -2.70 8.11
CA VAL A 69 -29.63 -1.66 7.35
C VAL A 69 -30.13 -0.27 7.79
N THR A 70 -29.22 0.68 7.96
CA THR A 70 -29.56 2.08 8.31
C THR A 70 -29.90 2.91 7.07
N LYS A 71 -30.40 4.14 7.27
CA LYS A 71 -30.66 5.11 6.17
C LYS A 71 -29.38 5.45 5.37
N LYS A 72 -28.19 5.30 5.97
CA LYS A 72 -26.88 5.54 5.34
C LYS A 72 -26.27 4.27 4.70
N GLY A 73 -26.99 3.14 4.67
CA GLY A 73 -26.51 1.90 4.06
C GLY A 73 -25.61 1.03 4.97
N LYS A 74 -25.47 1.35 6.26
CA LYS A 74 -24.71 0.52 7.22
C LYS A 74 -25.53 -0.72 7.59
N VAL A 75 -25.05 -1.89 7.19
CA VAL A 75 -25.66 -3.21 7.42
C VAL A 75 -25.04 -3.84 8.67
N LYS A 76 -25.85 -4.36 9.61
CA LYS A 76 -25.42 -5.10 10.80
C LYS A 76 -25.95 -6.53 10.76
N GLY A 77 -25.07 -7.51 10.93
CA GLY A 77 -25.46 -8.93 11.10
C GLY A 77 -26.01 -9.15 12.50
N LYS A 78 -27.24 -9.68 12.62
CA LYS A 78 -27.91 -9.94 13.90
C LYS A 78 -27.98 -11.43 14.27
N LYS A 79 -28.22 -12.29 13.29
CA LYS A 79 -28.33 -13.75 13.49
C LYS A 79 -27.82 -14.47 12.25
N SER A 80 -27.22 -15.65 12.42
CA SER A 80 -26.78 -16.46 11.29
C SER A 80 -27.94 -16.79 10.35
N GLY A 81 -27.70 -16.67 9.06
CA GLY A 81 -28.72 -16.88 8.02
C GLY A 81 -28.45 -16.03 6.78
N LYS A 82 -29.40 -16.01 5.84
CA LYS A 82 -29.31 -15.20 4.62
C LYS A 82 -30.36 -14.09 4.61
N ALA A 83 -29.97 -12.90 4.20
CA ALA A 83 -30.86 -11.76 3.98
C ALA A 83 -30.47 -11.03 2.69
N THR A 84 -31.38 -10.27 2.10
CA THR A 84 -31.08 -9.39 0.95
C THR A 84 -31.28 -7.95 1.36
N ILE A 85 -30.25 -7.12 1.18
CA ILE A 85 -30.35 -5.68 1.33
C ILE A 85 -30.66 -5.07 -0.04
N THR A 86 -31.68 -4.22 -0.11
CA THR A 86 -32.10 -3.56 -1.35
C THR A 86 -31.91 -2.05 -1.22
N ALA A 87 -31.14 -1.47 -2.14
CA ALA A 87 -31.05 -0.04 -2.37
C ALA A 87 -32.03 0.36 -3.47
N THR A 88 -32.96 1.26 -3.19
CA THR A 88 -33.91 1.78 -4.17
C THR A 88 -33.54 3.22 -4.51
N VAL A 89 -33.30 3.49 -5.80
CA VAL A 89 -32.97 4.81 -6.35
C VAL A 89 -34.00 5.15 -7.42
N GLY A 90 -34.93 6.04 -7.10
CA GLY A 90 -36.12 6.25 -7.92
C GLY A 90 -36.92 4.95 -8.08
N LYS A 91 -37.16 4.53 -9.34
CA LYS A 91 -37.85 3.27 -9.66
C LYS A 91 -36.91 2.04 -9.72
N LYS A 92 -35.59 2.25 -9.74
CA LYS A 92 -34.60 1.15 -9.89
C LYS A 92 -34.21 0.56 -8.53
N LYS A 93 -34.04 -0.76 -8.48
CA LYS A 93 -33.65 -1.52 -7.27
C LYS A 93 -32.33 -2.25 -7.50
N TYR A 94 -31.43 -2.16 -6.53
CA TYR A 94 -30.13 -2.84 -6.52
C TYR A 94 -30.07 -3.73 -5.29
N LYS A 95 -29.72 -5.02 -5.47
CA LYS A 95 -29.78 -6.03 -4.41
C LYS A 95 -28.39 -6.53 -4.04
N CYS A 96 -28.14 -6.66 -2.74
CA CYS A 96 -26.97 -7.31 -2.18
C CYS A 96 -27.38 -8.53 -1.34
N LYS A 97 -26.86 -9.71 -1.69
CA LYS A 97 -27.08 -10.96 -0.96
C LYS A 97 -26.15 -11.03 0.26
N ILE A 98 -26.71 -11.00 1.46
CA ILE A 98 -25.97 -11.08 2.73
C ILE A 98 -26.07 -12.49 3.30
N THR A 99 -24.90 -13.07 3.63
CA THR A 99 -24.80 -14.27 4.47
C THR A 99 -24.24 -13.86 5.82
N VAL A 100 -24.96 -14.12 6.90
CA VAL A 100 -24.48 -13.90 8.26
C VAL A 100 -24.01 -15.24 8.84
N LYS A 101 -22.76 -15.32 9.31
CA LYS A 101 -22.21 -16.51 9.99
C LYS A 101 -22.08 -16.26 11.49
N LYS A 102 -22.24 -17.31 12.31
CA LYS A 102 -21.80 -17.27 13.72
C LYS A 102 -20.28 -17.32 13.73
N ALA A 103 -19.64 -16.57 14.63
CA ALA A 103 -18.27 -16.89 15.01
C ALA A 103 -18.29 -18.28 15.66
N LYS A 104 -17.31 -19.14 15.33
CA LYS A 104 -17.19 -20.43 16.02
C LYS A 104 -16.75 -20.13 17.45
N ASN A 105 -17.65 -20.25 18.41
CA ASN A 105 -17.27 -20.34 19.82
C ASN A 105 -16.51 -21.66 20.00
N VAL A 106 -15.22 -21.60 20.31
CA VAL A 106 -14.48 -22.77 20.78
C VAL A 106 -14.93 -23.02 22.21
N SER A 107 -15.86 -23.96 22.38
CA SER A 107 -16.15 -24.55 23.69
C SER A 107 -14.91 -25.30 24.18
N LYS A 108 -14.46 -24.94 25.39
CA LYS A 108 -13.38 -25.58 26.16
C LYS A 108 -13.56 -27.11 26.20
N PRO A 109 -12.58 -27.94 25.80
CA PRO A 109 -12.59 -29.37 26.11
C PRO A 109 -11.96 -29.62 27.48
N THR A 110 -12.74 -30.22 28.37
CA THR A 110 -12.33 -30.84 29.64
C THR A 110 -11.46 -32.08 29.38
N LYS A 111 -10.34 -32.19 30.10
CA LYS A 111 -9.41 -33.34 30.09
C LYS A 111 -10.08 -34.61 30.63
N LYS A 112 -9.87 -35.75 29.97
CA LYS A 112 -9.86 -37.09 30.60
C LYS A 112 -8.74 -37.93 29.94
N PRO A 113 -7.93 -38.69 30.69
CA PRO A 113 -6.71 -39.32 30.18
C PRO A 113 -7.00 -40.69 29.56
N ILE A 114 -6.25 -41.06 28.52
CA ILE A 114 -6.24 -42.43 27.98
C ILE A 114 -4.78 -42.88 27.87
N LYS A 115 -4.52 -44.05 28.47
CA LYS A 115 -3.25 -44.79 28.51
C LYS A 115 -3.00 -45.56 27.20
N GLU A 116 -1.71 -45.76 26.90
CA GLU A 116 -1.06 -46.90 26.25
C GLU A 116 -1.76 -47.68 25.13
N ASN A 117 -1.14 -47.76 23.94
CA ASN A 117 -0.31 -48.94 23.60
C ASN A 117 0.42 -48.77 22.25
N ILE A 118 1.70 -49.14 22.28
CA ILE A 118 2.62 -49.31 21.14
C ILE A 118 2.43 -50.73 20.57
N PRO A 119 2.61 -50.92 19.25
CA PRO A 119 3.43 -52.05 18.80
C PRO A 119 4.58 -51.63 17.88
N THR A 120 5.72 -52.28 18.15
CA THR A 120 7.06 -52.25 17.55
C THR A 120 7.17 -52.98 16.20
N THR A 121 8.43 -53.03 15.70
CA THR A 121 9.10 -53.88 14.68
C THR A 121 9.15 -53.31 13.25
N THR A 122 10.27 -53.24 12.50
CA THR A 122 11.66 -53.73 12.68
C THR A 122 12.63 -52.90 11.81
N LYS A 123 13.92 -52.97 12.18
CA LYS A 123 15.15 -52.38 11.61
C LYS A 123 15.40 -52.60 10.11
N GLN A 124 16.20 -51.70 9.53
CA GLN A 124 17.44 -52.06 8.84
C GLN A 124 18.54 -50.99 9.08
N GLU A 125 19.69 -51.47 9.53
CA GLU A 125 20.97 -50.76 9.65
C GLU A 125 21.69 -50.79 8.29
N GLU A 126 22.52 -49.79 7.96
CA GLU A 126 23.98 -49.96 7.99
C GLU A 126 24.78 -48.70 7.62
N GLN A 127 25.73 -48.41 8.53
CA GLN A 127 27.15 -48.13 8.30
C GLN A 127 27.71 -46.74 7.90
N THR A 128 28.26 -46.10 8.95
CA THR A 128 29.67 -45.64 9.14
C THR A 128 30.32 -44.66 8.17
N SER A 129 30.83 -43.54 8.71
CA SER A 129 32.24 -43.45 9.16
C SER A 129 32.54 -42.14 9.89
N LYS A 130 33.39 -42.22 10.92
CA LYS A 130 33.99 -41.11 11.68
C LYS A 130 35.22 -40.59 10.92
N ASN A 131 35.56 -39.31 11.10
CA ASN A 131 36.92 -38.95 11.50
C ASN A 131 36.97 -37.55 12.12
N ASN A 132 37.60 -37.48 13.30
CA ASN A 132 38.13 -36.29 13.93
C ASN A 132 39.36 -35.81 13.15
N GLN A 133 39.63 -34.51 13.16
CA GLN A 133 40.90 -33.99 13.65
C GLN A 133 40.82 -32.48 13.90
N GLN A 134 41.50 -32.09 14.96
CA GLN A 134 41.64 -30.79 15.56
C GLN A 134 43.07 -30.34 15.28
N GLU A 135 43.29 -29.11 14.81
CA GLU A 135 44.53 -28.41 15.13
C GLU A 135 44.37 -26.89 15.10
N SER A 136 44.98 -26.29 16.12
CA SER A 136 45.16 -24.87 16.43
C SER A 136 46.29 -24.30 15.58
N THR A 137 46.35 -22.97 15.38
CA THR A 137 47.58 -22.17 15.65
C THR A 137 47.41 -20.66 15.38
N ILE A 138 47.80 -19.87 16.40
CA ILE A 138 48.66 -18.68 16.38
C ILE A 138 48.08 -17.28 16.03
N VAL A 139 48.28 -16.39 17.01
CA VAL A 139 48.10 -14.91 17.09
C VAL A 139 49.32 -14.19 16.48
N PRO A 140 49.35 -12.84 16.24
CA PRO A 140 49.75 -11.93 17.33
C PRO A 140 49.07 -10.54 17.35
N GLU A 141 49.22 -9.91 18.52
CA GLU A 141 48.71 -8.61 19.00
C GLU A 141 49.24 -7.37 18.25
N THR A 142 48.59 -6.21 18.44
CA THR A 142 49.19 -5.04 19.12
C THR A 142 48.22 -3.86 19.35
N THR A 143 48.12 -3.44 20.63
CA THR A 143 48.34 -2.07 21.15
C THR A 143 47.23 -0.98 21.08
N THR A 144 46.58 -0.83 22.26
CA THR A 144 46.13 0.38 23.02
C THR A 144 45.67 1.68 22.33
N ARG A 145 44.55 2.22 22.85
CA ARG A 145 44.54 3.50 23.61
C ARG A 145 43.23 3.69 24.38
N ALA A 146 43.36 3.99 25.68
CA ALA A 146 42.28 4.35 26.58
C ALA A 146 41.82 5.80 26.35
N THR A 147 40.52 6.03 26.48
CA THR A 147 39.93 7.35 26.77
C THR A 147 38.83 7.17 27.81
N GLU A 148 38.93 7.98 28.86
CA GLU A 148 38.06 8.04 30.03
C GLU A 148 36.63 8.39 29.63
N GLU A 149 35.69 7.48 29.89
CA GLU A 149 34.25 7.79 29.84
C GLU A 149 33.77 8.28 31.20
N THR A 150 33.37 9.54 31.18
CA THR A 150 32.62 10.22 32.23
C THR A 150 31.28 9.52 32.42
N THR A 151 31.07 8.98 33.62
CA THR A 151 29.83 8.33 34.03
C THR A 151 28.69 9.35 34.12
N THR A 152 27.91 9.47 33.06
CA THR A 152 26.55 9.99 33.14
C THR A 152 25.60 8.82 33.31
N LYS A 153 25.00 8.76 34.50
CA LYS A 153 24.01 7.77 34.91
C LYS A 153 22.81 7.84 33.96
N ALA A 154 22.65 6.82 33.10
CA ALA A 154 21.44 6.63 32.31
C ALA A 154 20.23 6.52 33.27
N PRO A 155 19.06 7.10 32.96
CA PRO A 155 17.89 6.93 33.80
C PRO A 155 17.51 5.46 33.74
N GLU A 156 17.49 4.82 34.90
CA GLU A 156 16.90 3.50 35.11
C GLU A 156 15.52 3.50 34.46
N THR A 157 15.32 2.60 33.50
CA THR A 157 14.03 2.41 32.85
C THR A 157 13.01 2.07 33.92
N GLU A 158 12.15 3.04 34.23
CA GLU A 158 10.92 2.83 34.98
C GLU A 158 10.21 1.67 34.31
N ASN A 159 10.00 0.58 35.06
CA ASN A 159 9.36 -0.63 34.58
C ASN A 159 7.86 -0.33 34.40
N THR A 160 7.55 0.47 33.38
CA THR A 160 6.21 0.97 33.08
C THR A 160 5.36 -0.23 32.73
N LYS A 161 4.35 -0.50 33.56
CA LYS A 161 3.42 -1.61 33.36
C LYS A 161 2.82 -1.49 31.95
N LEU A 162 2.94 -2.56 31.16
CA LEU A 162 2.37 -2.62 29.82
C LEU A 162 0.84 -2.51 29.87
N ASN A 163 0.27 -1.84 28.87
CA ASN A 163 -1.16 -1.66 28.72
C ASN A 163 -1.82 -3.01 28.43
N GLU A 164 -2.74 -3.41 29.32
CA GLU A 164 -3.37 -4.72 29.27
C GLU A 164 -4.19 -4.93 27.98
N ASN A 165 -4.78 -3.88 27.41
CA ASN A 165 -5.56 -4.00 26.17
C ASN A 165 -4.65 -4.28 24.97
N ASP A 166 -3.54 -3.56 24.86
CA ASP A 166 -2.56 -3.78 23.78
C ASP A 166 -1.95 -5.19 23.90
N VAL A 167 -1.59 -5.63 25.12
CA VAL A 167 -1.08 -6.99 25.38
C VAL A 167 -2.10 -8.05 24.96
N ASN A 168 -3.35 -7.92 25.40
CA ASN A 168 -4.41 -8.88 25.07
C ASN A 168 -4.68 -8.94 23.55
N ALA A 169 -4.74 -7.78 22.89
CA ALA A 169 -4.93 -7.69 21.44
C ALA A 169 -3.77 -8.34 20.69
N LEU A 170 -2.53 -8.03 21.07
CA LEU A 170 -1.33 -8.61 20.49
C LEU A 170 -1.29 -10.13 20.66
N GLN A 171 -1.59 -10.64 21.85
CA GLN A 171 -1.63 -12.08 22.12
C GLN A 171 -2.70 -12.81 21.29
N GLU A 172 -3.87 -12.20 21.08
CA GLU A 172 -4.91 -12.75 20.20
C GLU A 172 -4.42 -12.84 18.74
N ILE A 173 -3.76 -11.79 18.25
CA ILE A 173 -3.19 -11.75 16.90
C ILE A 173 -2.09 -12.81 16.74
N ILE A 174 -1.15 -12.87 17.68
CA ILE A 174 -0.07 -13.88 17.74
C ILE A 174 -0.66 -15.28 17.66
N LYS A 175 -1.66 -15.57 18.51
CA LYS A 175 -2.33 -16.87 18.53
C LYS A 175 -2.94 -17.22 17.17
N ASN A 176 -3.64 -16.28 16.55
CA ASN A 176 -4.29 -16.50 15.25
C ASN A 176 -3.28 -16.76 14.13
N GLN A 177 -2.17 -16.02 14.12
CA GLN A 177 -1.12 -16.18 13.12
C GLN A 177 -0.30 -17.46 13.33
N ARG A 178 0.07 -17.80 14.58
CA ARG A 178 0.76 -19.07 14.91
C ARG A 178 -0.09 -20.29 14.58
N ASN A 179 -1.41 -20.22 14.77
CA ASN A 179 -2.33 -21.28 14.32
C ASN A 179 -2.31 -21.48 12.79
N SER A 180 -1.84 -20.48 12.04
CA SER A 180 -1.65 -20.53 10.58
C SER A 180 -0.20 -20.86 10.18
N GLY A 181 0.67 -21.21 11.14
CA GLY A 181 2.06 -21.60 10.90
C GLY A 181 3.09 -20.48 11.06
N ALA A 182 2.68 -19.28 11.50
CA ALA A 182 3.61 -18.18 11.71
C ALA A 182 4.59 -18.42 12.86
N THR A 183 5.79 -17.85 12.76
CA THR A 183 6.89 -17.98 13.73
C THR A 183 7.11 -16.71 14.55
N VAL A 184 6.04 -15.97 14.85
CA VAL A 184 6.08 -14.77 15.70
C VAL A 184 6.30 -15.12 17.17
N ASN A 185 7.04 -14.29 17.91
CA ASN A 185 7.37 -14.51 19.31
C ASN A 185 6.14 -14.34 20.21
N THR A 186 5.92 -15.27 21.15
CA THR A 186 4.81 -15.22 22.11
C THR A 186 5.11 -14.35 23.33
N ASP A 187 6.38 -14.09 23.61
CA ASP A 187 6.81 -13.15 24.63
C ASP A 187 6.65 -11.72 24.09
N VAL A 188 5.63 -11.02 24.59
CA VAL A 188 5.31 -9.65 24.19
C VAL A 188 6.37 -8.63 24.63
N SER A 189 7.33 -9.02 25.48
CA SER A 189 8.47 -8.20 25.89
C SER A 189 9.70 -8.37 24.99
N ASN A 190 9.65 -9.28 24.00
CA ASN A 190 10.74 -9.49 23.06
C ASN A 190 11.02 -8.20 22.26
N LYS A 191 12.20 -7.63 22.48
CA LYS A 191 12.62 -6.34 21.90
C LYS A 191 12.92 -6.39 20.41
N GLU A 192 13.09 -7.57 19.82
CA GLU A 192 13.32 -7.73 18.38
C GLU A 192 12.02 -7.56 17.59
N GLU A 193 10.91 -8.07 18.11
CA GLU A 193 9.60 -8.02 17.44
C GLU A 193 8.69 -6.90 17.96
N TYR A 194 8.87 -6.44 19.21
CA TYR A 194 7.95 -5.50 19.85
C TYR A 194 8.69 -4.33 20.50
N THR A 195 8.20 -3.11 20.27
CA THR A 195 8.67 -1.91 20.98
C THR A 195 7.51 -1.27 21.72
N TRP A 196 7.73 -0.99 23.00
CA TRP A 196 6.76 -0.35 23.89
C TRP A 196 7.29 1.02 24.32
N SER A 197 6.40 2.00 24.46
CA SER A 197 6.68 3.34 25.01
C SER A 197 5.55 3.71 25.94
N ASP A 198 5.86 4.12 27.17
CA ASP A 198 4.87 4.50 28.18
C ASP A 198 3.76 3.45 28.37
N GLY A 199 4.18 2.17 28.34
CA GLY A 199 3.29 1.01 28.42
C GLY A 199 2.44 0.73 27.17
N ARG A 200 2.51 1.52 26.08
CA ARG A 200 1.75 1.30 24.84
C ARG A 200 2.60 0.62 23.77
N LEU A 201 1.99 -0.27 22.98
CA LEU A 201 2.70 -0.93 21.87
C LEU A 201 2.81 0.03 20.69
N ILE A 202 4.02 0.42 20.33
CA ILE A 202 4.28 1.42 19.28
C ILE A 202 4.91 0.83 18.02
N SER A 203 5.55 -0.34 18.09
CA SER A 203 6.17 -0.98 16.94
C SER A 203 6.01 -2.49 16.96
N ILE A 204 5.75 -3.07 15.78
CA ILE A 204 5.82 -4.51 15.52
C ILE A 204 6.74 -4.76 14.32
N ASN A 205 7.68 -5.69 14.47
CA ASN A 205 8.48 -6.24 13.38
C ASN A 205 8.27 -7.76 13.24
N TRP A 206 7.50 -8.14 12.22
CA TRP A 206 7.21 -9.52 11.83
C TRP A 206 7.64 -9.81 10.40
N THR A 207 8.81 -9.31 10.01
CA THR A 207 9.41 -9.61 8.71
C THR A 207 9.78 -11.11 8.62
N TYR A 208 9.44 -11.77 7.52
CA TYR A 208 9.75 -13.19 7.26
C TYR A 208 9.26 -14.18 8.34
N LYS A 209 8.13 -13.88 9.01
CA LYS A 209 7.56 -14.72 10.07
C LYS A 209 6.51 -15.73 9.60
N LYS A 210 6.42 -15.99 8.30
CA LYS A 210 5.43 -16.90 7.69
C LYS A 210 3.97 -16.52 8.04
N LEU A 211 3.70 -15.23 8.20
CA LEU A 211 2.33 -14.73 8.37
C LEU A 211 1.51 -15.08 7.13
N ALA A 212 0.25 -15.44 7.35
CA ALA A 212 -0.64 -15.87 6.27
C ALA A 212 -2.08 -15.41 6.49
N GLY A 213 -2.88 -15.49 5.43
CA GLY A 213 -4.29 -15.12 5.49
C GLY A 213 -4.47 -13.61 5.65
N THR A 214 -5.36 -13.19 6.55
CA THR A 214 -5.60 -11.77 6.84
C THR A 214 -5.01 -11.42 8.19
N LEU A 215 -4.19 -10.37 8.22
CA LEU A 215 -3.73 -9.75 9.46
C LEU A 215 -4.63 -8.56 9.81
N ASP A 216 -5.16 -8.54 11.02
CA ASP A 216 -5.99 -7.45 11.54
C ASP A 216 -5.35 -6.90 12.81
N ILE A 217 -4.86 -5.65 12.73
CA ILE A 217 -4.22 -4.95 13.85
C ILE A 217 -5.09 -3.84 14.42
N THR A 218 -6.39 -3.81 14.11
CA THR A 218 -7.28 -2.71 14.50
C THR A 218 -7.48 -2.55 16.02
N GLY A 219 -7.03 -3.51 16.82
CA GLY A 219 -6.97 -3.42 18.28
C GLY A 219 -5.75 -2.69 18.84
N LEU A 220 -4.78 -2.33 18.00
CA LEU A 220 -3.51 -1.70 18.38
C LEU A 220 -3.51 -0.23 17.91
N SER A 221 -4.23 0.63 18.63
CA SER A 221 -4.53 2.01 18.17
C SER A 221 -3.32 2.96 18.21
N GLU A 222 -2.35 2.67 19.07
CA GLU A 222 -1.15 3.47 19.32
C GLU A 222 0.05 3.07 18.45
N LEU A 223 -0.14 2.07 17.59
CA LEU A 223 0.92 1.52 16.75
C LEU A 223 1.38 2.58 15.74
N ARG A 224 2.69 2.89 15.74
CA ARG A 224 3.34 3.87 14.87
C ARG A 224 4.10 3.20 13.73
N THR A 225 4.66 2.02 13.99
CA THR A 225 5.44 1.26 13.00
C THR A 225 4.93 -0.17 12.90
N LEU A 226 4.67 -0.62 11.68
CA LEU A 226 4.36 -2.02 11.39
C LEU A 226 5.22 -2.51 10.24
N ASN A 227 6.05 -3.52 10.50
CA ASN A 227 6.74 -4.27 9.45
C ASN A 227 6.22 -5.71 9.40
N VAL A 228 5.60 -6.09 8.28
CA VAL A 228 5.07 -7.44 8.01
C VAL A 228 5.54 -7.95 6.66
N SER A 229 6.72 -7.49 6.23
CA SER A 229 7.24 -7.76 4.89
C SER A 229 7.75 -9.20 4.75
N GLY A 230 7.80 -9.73 3.53
CA GLY A 230 8.34 -11.07 3.28
C GLY A 230 7.45 -12.19 3.82
N ASN A 231 6.13 -12.05 3.71
CA ASN A 231 5.16 -13.00 4.24
C ASN A 231 4.18 -13.49 3.14
N SER A 232 3.11 -14.18 3.54
CA SER A 232 2.06 -14.68 2.65
C SER A 232 0.69 -14.07 2.97
N LEU A 233 0.66 -12.81 3.40
CA LEU A 233 -0.58 -12.10 3.70
C LEU A 233 -1.38 -11.86 2.42
N THR A 234 -2.67 -12.18 2.48
CA THR A 234 -3.66 -11.92 1.42
C THR A 234 -4.54 -10.72 1.75
N GLY A 235 -4.53 -10.28 3.01
CA GLY A 235 -5.21 -9.08 3.47
C GLY A 235 -4.52 -8.48 4.70
N LEU A 236 -4.56 -7.16 4.79
CA LEU A 236 -4.03 -6.39 5.90
C LEU A 236 -5.06 -5.32 6.29
N ASN A 237 -5.49 -5.32 7.54
CA ASN A 237 -6.46 -4.37 8.07
C ASN A 237 -5.80 -3.43 9.09
N VAL A 238 -5.68 -2.16 8.72
CA VAL A 238 -5.08 -1.06 9.51
C VAL A 238 -6.06 0.09 9.78
N GLU A 239 -7.38 -0.13 9.61
CA GLU A 239 -8.41 0.92 9.59
C GLU A 239 -8.43 1.83 10.84
N ASN A 240 -8.03 1.32 12.01
CA ASN A 240 -8.05 2.02 13.30
C ASN A 240 -6.65 2.37 13.85
N SER A 241 -5.58 2.14 13.08
CA SER A 241 -4.22 2.47 13.48
C SER A 241 -3.90 3.91 13.04
N SER A 242 -4.62 4.88 13.59
CA SER A 242 -4.53 6.30 13.18
C SER A 242 -3.17 6.93 13.48
N GLU A 243 -2.43 6.35 14.42
CA GLU A 243 -1.07 6.76 14.81
C GLU A 243 0.03 6.20 13.90
N LEU A 244 -0.33 5.35 12.92
CA LEU A 244 0.64 4.69 12.04
C LEU A 244 1.40 5.72 11.18
N GLU A 245 2.73 5.75 11.34
CA GLU A 245 3.66 6.60 10.61
C GLU A 245 4.47 5.82 9.57
N VAL A 246 4.76 4.54 9.83
CA VAL A 246 5.52 3.68 8.93
C VAL A 246 4.78 2.35 8.73
N LEU A 247 4.52 2.01 7.48
CA LEU A 247 3.94 0.72 7.10
C LEU A 247 4.80 0.04 6.05
N GLU A 248 5.38 -1.09 6.43
CA GLU A 248 6.12 -1.98 5.53
C GLU A 248 5.38 -3.31 5.41
N CYS A 249 4.92 -3.61 4.20
CA CYS A 249 4.18 -4.81 3.86
C CYS A 249 4.59 -5.35 2.48
N PHE A 250 5.83 -5.09 2.07
CA PHE A 250 6.34 -5.57 0.80
C PHE A 250 6.49 -7.10 0.78
N GLU A 251 6.57 -7.70 -0.41
CA GLU A 251 6.68 -9.16 -0.57
C GLU A 251 5.56 -9.91 0.17
N ASN A 252 4.32 -9.66 -0.27
CA ASN A 252 3.14 -10.34 0.21
C ASN A 252 2.21 -10.67 -0.97
N GLN A 253 0.96 -11.06 -0.70
CA GLN A 253 -0.04 -11.42 -1.71
C GLN A 253 -1.26 -10.49 -1.63
N LEU A 254 -1.09 -9.25 -1.18
CA LEU A 254 -2.17 -8.29 -1.00
C LEU A 254 -2.76 -7.92 -2.36
N THR A 255 -4.08 -8.01 -2.47
CA THR A 255 -4.83 -7.57 -3.67
C THR A 255 -5.48 -6.20 -3.49
N SER A 256 -5.55 -5.73 -2.24
CA SER A 256 -6.03 -4.41 -1.86
C SER A 256 -5.38 -3.99 -0.56
N LEU A 257 -5.13 -2.70 -0.40
CA LEU A 257 -4.65 -2.08 0.83
C LEU A 257 -5.44 -0.78 1.06
N ASP A 258 -6.15 -0.69 2.17
CA ASP A 258 -6.89 0.51 2.56
C ASP A 258 -6.16 1.22 3.70
N ILE A 259 -5.59 2.37 3.37
CA ILE A 259 -4.82 3.24 4.27
C ILE A 259 -5.45 4.62 4.44
N THR A 260 -6.72 4.75 4.04
CA THR A 260 -7.39 6.07 3.94
C THR A 260 -7.57 6.77 5.29
N ASN A 261 -7.48 6.04 6.40
CA ASN A 261 -7.56 6.56 7.77
C ASN A 261 -6.17 6.78 8.41
N ASN A 262 -5.09 6.31 7.81
CA ASN A 262 -3.73 6.41 8.36
C ASN A 262 -3.08 7.74 7.94
N GLN A 263 -3.69 8.87 8.32
CA GLN A 263 -3.29 10.21 7.86
C GLN A 263 -1.93 10.68 8.40
N LYS A 264 -1.38 9.99 9.41
CA LYS A 264 -0.04 10.23 9.96
C LYS A 264 1.07 9.50 9.20
N LEU A 265 0.74 8.66 8.22
CA LEU A 265 1.69 7.86 7.46
C LEU A 265 2.70 8.76 6.73
N LYS A 266 3.99 8.54 7.02
CA LYS A 266 5.15 9.21 6.43
C LYS A 266 5.87 8.31 5.43
N ALA A 267 5.93 7.00 5.70
CA ALA A 267 6.54 6.02 4.81
C ALA A 267 5.60 4.83 4.57
N LEU A 268 5.48 4.45 3.30
CA LEU A 268 4.75 3.26 2.87
C LEU A 268 5.61 2.44 1.91
N SER A 269 5.87 1.19 2.28
CA SER A 269 6.40 0.17 1.37
C SER A 269 5.38 -0.95 1.21
N CYS A 270 4.85 -1.10 0.00
CA CYS A 270 3.88 -2.13 -0.36
C CYS A 270 4.29 -2.88 -1.64
N ALA A 271 5.56 -2.78 -2.03
CA ALA A 271 6.10 -3.40 -3.23
C ALA A 271 5.93 -4.93 -3.26
N ASN A 272 6.04 -5.54 -4.44
CA ASN A 272 5.93 -6.99 -4.60
C ASN A 272 4.63 -7.54 -3.99
N ASN A 273 3.51 -6.94 -4.39
CA ASN A 273 2.15 -7.38 -4.05
C ASN A 273 1.30 -7.46 -5.34
N LYS A 274 0.02 -7.80 -5.22
CA LYS A 274 -0.91 -7.96 -6.35
C LYS A 274 -1.91 -6.79 -6.42
N LEU A 275 -1.45 -5.59 -6.03
CA LEU A 275 -2.28 -4.39 -5.98
C LEU A 275 -2.55 -3.88 -7.39
N LYS A 276 -3.83 -3.71 -7.75
CA LYS A 276 -4.24 -3.06 -9.01
C LYS A 276 -4.47 -1.56 -8.89
N SER A 277 -4.64 -1.10 -7.66
CA SER A 277 -4.91 0.30 -7.33
C SER A 277 -4.44 0.57 -5.91
N LEU A 278 -3.92 1.76 -5.68
CA LEU A 278 -3.54 2.24 -4.36
C LEU A 278 -4.04 3.68 -4.21
N ASN A 279 -4.77 3.96 -3.13
CA ASN A 279 -5.25 5.31 -2.85
C ASN A 279 -4.44 5.94 -1.72
N VAL A 280 -3.58 6.90 -2.06
CA VAL A 280 -2.71 7.65 -1.13
C VAL A 280 -3.16 9.10 -0.89
N THR A 281 -4.28 9.51 -1.48
CA THR A 281 -4.73 10.92 -1.52
C THR A 281 -5.00 11.56 -0.15
N ASN A 282 -5.28 10.74 0.87
CA ASN A 282 -5.48 11.20 2.25
C ASN A 282 -4.20 11.21 3.09
N ASN A 283 -3.13 10.59 2.61
CA ASN A 283 -1.89 10.40 3.36
C ASN A 283 -0.92 11.57 3.10
N LYS A 284 -1.37 12.78 3.43
CA LYS A 284 -0.69 14.05 3.10
C LYS A 284 0.71 14.20 3.70
N LYS A 285 1.04 13.39 4.72
CA LYS A 285 2.35 13.37 5.36
C LYS A 285 3.36 12.40 4.70
N LEU A 286 2.95 11.66 3.66
CA LEU A 286 3.85 10.75 2.96
C LEU A 286 5.03 11.51 2.37
N SER A 287 6.23 11.12 2.80
CA SER A 287 7.51 11.55 2.24
C SER A 287 8.21 10.45 1.43
N SER A 288 7.88 9.17 1.70
CA SER A 288 8.42 8.03 0.96
C SER A 288 7.31 7.04 0.58
N LEU A 289 7.22 6.71 -0.70
CA LEU A 289 6.26 5.75 -1.23
C LEU A 289 6.97 4.75 -2.13
N ASN A 290 6.95 3.48 -1.74
CA ASN A 290 7.37 2.35 -2.57
C ASN A 290 6.18 1.42 -2.86
N CYS A 291 5.81 1.36 -4.13
CA CYS A 291 4.72 0.54 -4.67
C CYS A 291 5.14 -0.23 -5.93
N CYS A 292 6.43 -0.54 -6.05
CA CYS A 292 6.99 -1.23 -7.20
C CYS A 292 6.51 -2.68 -7.32
N TYR A 293 6.65 -3.26 -8.51
CA TYR A 293 6.33 -4.67 -8.74
C TYR A 293 4.92 -5.02 -8.24
N CYS A 294 3.96 -4.16 -8.59
CA CYS A 294 2.54 -4.39 -8.39
C CYS A 294 1.87 -4.49 -9.77
N ASN A 295 0.56 -4.27 -9.84
CA ASN A 295 -0.19 -4.21 -11.09
C ASN A 295 -0.98 -2.90 -11.16
N ILE A 296 -0.40 -1.80 -10.64
CA ILE A 296 -1.09 -0.52 -10.51
C ILE A 296 -1.23 0.12 -11.89
N GLU A 297 -2.46 0.41 -12.29
CA GLU A 297 -2.77 1.04 -13.59
C GLU A 297 -2.82 2.57 -13.51
N ASN A 298 -3.08 3.11 -12.32
CA ASN A 298 -3.11 4.54 -12.05
C ASN A 298 -2.77 4.81 -10.58
N ILE A 299 -1.97 5.85 -10.35
CA ILE A 299 -1.68 6.37 -9.01
C ILE A 299 -1.84 7.88 -9.00
N ASP A 300 -2.55 8.39 -8.00
CA ASP A 300 -2.74 9.82 -7.77
C ASP A 300 -1.94 10.24 -6.52
N VAL A 301 -0.86 10.99 -6.76
CA VAL A 301 0.05 11.51 -5.73
C VAL A 301 -0.08 13.03 -5.53
N ALA A 302 -1.10 13.66 -6.12
CA ALA A 302 -1.24 15.11 -6.14
C ALA A 302 -1.44 15.72 -4.73
N GLY A 303 -1.96 14.94 -3.79
CA GLY A 303 -2.15 15.34 -2.38
C GLY A 303 -0.95 15.05 -1.47
N ASN A 304 0.13 14.47 -1.99
CA ASN A 304 1.32 14.08 -1.23
C ASN A 304 2.45 15.10 -1.44
N GLU A 305 2.18 16.38 -1.14
CA GLU A 305 3.10 17.51 -1.40
C GLU A 305 4.46 17.41 -0.70
N GLN A 306 4.56 16.55 0.33
CA GLN A 306 5.79 16.29 1.09
C GLN A 306 6.62 15.13 0.54
N LEU A 307 6.22 14.55 -0.61
CA LEU A 307 6.87 13.38 -1.19
C LEU A 307 8.30 13.72 -1.66
N VAL A 308 9.27 13.00 -1.11
CA VAL A 308 10.71 13.10 -1.42
C VAL A 308 11.16 11.94 -2.30
N SER A 309 10.59 10.75 -2.10
CA SER A 309 10.94 9.56 -2.89
C SER A 309 9.69 8.80 -3.34
N LEU A 310 9.61 8.56 -4.65
CA LEU A 310 8.55 7.79 -5.28
C LEU A 310 9.14 6.65 -6.11
N TYR A 311 8.89 5.42 -5.65
CA TYR A 311 9.20 4.20 -6.36
C TYR A 311 7.88 3.57 -6.84
N CYS A 312 7.66 3.61 -8.14
CA CYS A 312 6.49 3.07 -8.83
C CYS A 312 6.86 2.29 -10.09
N ASN A 313 8.13 1.89 -10.24
CA ASN A 313 8.61 1.07 -11.34
C ASN A 313 7.96 -0.32 -11.35
N ASN A 314 7.92 -0.95 -12.53
CA ASN A 314 7.33 -2.29 -12.73
C ASN A 314 5.85 -2.32 -12.33
N ASN A 315 5.06 -1.50 -13.01
CA ASN A 315 3.61 -1.41 -12.88
C ASN A 315 2.99 -1.31 -14.29
N GLU A 316 1.71 -0.93 -14.36
CA GLU A 316 0.96 -0.80 -15.61
C GLU A 316 0.57 0.66 -15.86
N LEU A 317 1.34 1.63 -15.35
CA LEU A 317 1.02 3.05 -15.42
C LEU A 317 1.11 3.55 -16.86
N VAL A 318 0.05 4.22 -17.33
CA VAL A 318 0.04 4.88 -18.65
C VAL A 318 0.37 6.37 -18.54
N GLN A 319 0.19 6.94 -17.35
CA GLN A 319 0.51 8.32 -17.04
C GLN A 319 0.86 8.42 -15.55
N ILE A 320 1.65 9.43 -15.21
CA ILE A 320 1.93 9.83 -13.83
C ILE A 320 2.02 11.35 -13.79
N ASN A 321 1.38 11.96 -12.79
CA ASN A 321 1.45 13.39 -12.57
C ASN A 321 2.16 13.65 -11.24
N VAL A 322 3.33 14.28 -11.31
CA VAL A 322 4.18 14.64 -10.16
C VAL A 322 4.31 16.16 -9.96
N SER A 323 3.48 16.95 -10.63
CA SER A 323 3.58 18.42 -10.64
C SER A 323 3.44 19.08 -9.26
N ASN A 324 2.69 18.46 -8.34
CA ASN A 324 2.53 18.97 -6.96
C ASN A 324 3.62 18.49 -5.99
N ASN A 325 4.55 17.64 -6.44
CA ASN A 325 5.57 17.04 -5.59
C ASN A 325 6.90 17.81 -5.71
N GLU A 326 6.88 19.10 -5.38
CA GLU A 326 8.05 20.01 -5.55
C GLU A 326 9.29 19.58 -4.72
N HIS A 327 9.08 18.77 -3.68
CA HIS A 327 10.12 18.22 -2.81
C HIS A 327 10.74 16.91 -3.33
N LEU A 328 10.28 16.39 -4.48
CA LEU A 328 10.69 15.09 -5.01
C LEU A 328 12.17 15.10 -5.42
N GLU A 329 12.96 14.24 -4.79
CA GLU A 329 14.38 14.03 -5.07
C GLU A 329 14.64 12.75 -5.85
N ILE A 330 13.80 11.73 -5.68
CA ILE A 330 13.92 10.43 -6.35
C ILE A 330 12.59 10.06 -6.99
N LEU A 331 12.61 9.82 -8.30
CA LEU A 331 11.48 9.29 -9.07
C LEU A 331 11.91 8.08 -9.88
N TYR A 332 11.53 6.89 -9.43
CA TYR A 332 11.71 5.64 -10.18
C TYR A 332 10.34 5.16 -10.70
N CYS A 333 10.11 5.40 -11.98
CA CYS A 333 8.88 5.09 -12.72
C CYS A 333 9.14 4.21 -13.96
N GLY A 334 10.34 3.65 -14.09
CA GLY A 334 10.69 2.76 -15.20
C GLY A 334 9.85 1.47 -15.27
N ASN A 335 9.92 0.76 -16.40
CA ASN A 335 9.12 -0.45 -16.68
C ASN A 335 7.62 -0.22 -16.44
N ASN A 336 7.06 0.73 -17.19
CA ASN A 336 5.64 1.07 -17.23
C ASN A 336 5.22 1.28 -18.70
N LYS A 337 4.12 2.00 -18.96
CA LYS A 337 3.60 2.32 -20.30
C LYS A 337 3.46 3.84 -20.48
N LEU A 338 4.34 4.62 -19.84
CA LEU A 338 4.30 6.07 -19.88
C LEU A 338 4.66 6.55 -21.29
N LYS A 339 3.83 7.42 -21.86
CA LYS A 339 4.09 8.06 -23.16
C LYS A 339 4.65 9.47 -23.02
N ASP A 340 4.43 10.06 -21.86
CA ASP A 340 4.80 11.41 -21.49
C ASP A 340 5.19 11.39 -20.02
N LEU A 341 6.13 12.25 -19.66
CA LEU A 341 6.58 12.46 -18.30
C LEU A 341 7.01 13.91 -18.13
N ASP A 342 6.22 14.66 -17.37
CA ASP A 342 6.53 16.04 -17.01
C ASP A 342 7.19 16.10 -15.63
N THR A 343 8.44 16.53 -15.59
CA THR A 343 9.24 16.74 -14.37
C THR A 343 9.67 18.20 -14.18
N ILE A 344 9.12 19.16 -14.94
CA ILE A 344 9.57 20.56 -14.90
C ILE A 344 9.29 21.22 -13.55
N HIS A 345 8.33 20.68 -12.80
CA HIS A 345 7.90 21.14 -11.48
C HIS A 345 8.68 20.48 -10.32
N ASN A 346 9.69 19.65 -10.61
CA ASN A 346 10.45 18.91 -9.61
C ASN A 346 11.93 19.35 -9.62
N PRO A 347 12.27 20.60 -9.26
CA PRO A 347 13.62 21.14 -9.40
C PRO A 347 14.66 20.47 -8.48
N ARG A 348 14.21 19.74 -7.45
CA ARG A 348 15.06 18.99 -6.50
C ARG A 348 15.38 17.57 -6.95
N LEU A 349 14.89 17.14 -8.11
CA LEU A 349 15.08 15.78 -8.59
C LEU A 349 16.57 15.49 -8.83
N LYS A 350 17.12 14.56 -8.06
CA LYS A 350 18.50 14.07 -8.15
C LYS A 350 18.62 12.79 -8.95
N LYS A 351 17.61 11.92 -8.82
CA LYS A 351 17.58 10.61 -9.48
C LYS A 351 16.28 10.41 -10.21
N LEU A 352 16.39 10.19 -11.53
CA LEU A 352 15.25 9.88 -12.39
C LEU A 352 15.50 8.57 -13.12
N ASP A 353 14.71 7.55 -12.81
CA ASP A 353 14.59 6.35 -13.64
C ASP A 353 13.20 6.33 -14.28
N CYS A 354 13.18 6.57 -15.58
CA CYS A 354 12.01 6.46 -16.45
C CYS A 354 12.24 5.46 -17.59
N GLY A 355 13.24 4.57 -17.46
CA GLY A 355 13.59 3.62 -18.51
C GLY A 355 12.49 2.59 -18.79
N TYR A 356 12.53 1.91 -19.94
CA TYR A 356 11.54 0.91 -20.32
C TYR A 356 10.10 1.45 -20.29
N ASN A 357 9.87 2.51 -21.07
CA ASN A 357 8.57 3.16 -21.24
C ASN A 357 8.36 3.46 -22.75
N GLU A 358 7.39 4.32 -23.08
CA GLU A 358 7.10 4.78 -24.44
C GLU A 358 7.30 6.30 -24.59
N ILE A 359 8.14 6.91 -23.75
CA ILE A 359 8.35 8.37 -23.70
C ILE A 359 9.04 8.83 -24.98
N SER A 360 8.47 9.83 -25.66
CA SER A 360 9.01 10.35 -26.92
C SER A 360 9.76 11.67 -26.77
N ASN A 361 9.43 12.45 -25.74
CA ASN A 361 10.10 13.69 -25.39
C ASN A 361 10.32 13.71 -23.88
N LEU A 362 11.52 14.10 -23.46
CA LEU A 362 11.86 14.25 -22.04
C LEU A 362 12.55 15.59 -21.86
N ASP A 363 11.93 16.48 -21.09
CA ASP A 363 12.48 17.79 -20.73
C ASP A 363 13.02 17.74 -19.29
N THR A 364 14.35 17.74 -19.17
CA THR A 364 15.06 17.76 -17.87
C THR A 364 15.60 19.15 -17.51
N SER A 365 15.22 20.20 -18.24
CA SER A 365 15.82 21.54 -18.14
C SER A 365 15.66 22.20 -16.78
N LYS A 366 14.66 21.79 -15.98
CA LYS A 366 14.42 22.29 -14.62
C LYS A 366 15.00 21.40 -13.52
N ASN A 367 15.44 20.19 -13.84
CA ASN A 367 16.02 19.25 -12.89
C ASN A 367 17.52 19.55 -12.73
N LEU A 368 17.86 20.76 -12.24
CA LEU A 368 19.24 21.23 -12.14
C LEU A 368 20.09 20.42 -11.14
N ALA A 369 19.42 19.76 -10.18
CA ALA A 369 20.03 18.88 -9.20
C ALA A 369 20.25 17.43 -9.70
N LEU A 370 19.95 17.13 -10.97
CA LEU A 370 19.96 15.76 -11.49
C LEU A 370 21.40 15.21 -11.55
N GLU A 371 21.64 14.15 -10.79
CA GLU A 371 22.91 13.42 -10.68
C GLU A 371 22.86 12.09 -11.46
N GLU A 372 21.69 11.45 -11.52
CA GLU A 372 21.47 10.15 -12.16
C GLU A 372 20.22 10.19 -13.05
N LEU A 373 20.40 9.86 -14.33
CA LEU A 373 19.32 9.73 -15.31
C LEU A 373 19.37 8.38 -16.01
N ASN A 374 18.34 7.56 -15.79
CA ASN A 374 18.04 6.42 -16.63
C ASN A 374 16.76 6.70 -17.44
N CYS A 375 16.93 6.85 -18.74
CA CYS A 375 15.85 6.98 -19.73
C CYS A 375 15.99 5.96 -20.87
N ALA A 376 16.77 4.90 -20.66
CA ALA A 376 16.99 3.86 -21.66
C ALA A 376 15.70 3.15 -22.06
N ASN A 377 15.68 2.53 -23.25
CA ASN A 377 14.52 1.77 -23.75
C ASN A 377 13.23 2.63 -23.77
N ASN A 378 13.29 3.74 -24.49
CA ASN A 378 12.17 4.67 -24.72
C ASN A 378 12.07 5.01 -26.22
N LYS A 379 11.32 6.06 -26.58
CA LYS A 379 11.16 6.57 -27.95
C LYS A 379 11.74 7.98 -28.10
N ILE A 380 12.69 8.37 -27.24
CA ILE A 380 13.25 9.72 -27.20
C ILE A 380 14.12 9.95 -28.43
N THR A 381 13.84 11.03 -29.18
CA THR A 381 14.61 11.38 -30.39
C THR A 381 15.59 12.52 -30.20
N LYS A 382 15.43 13.31 -29.15
CA LYS A 382 16.32 14.41 -28.79
C LYS A 382 16.37 14.52 -27.28
N LEU A 383 17.58 14.64 -26.74
CA LEU A 383 17.80 14.80 -25.32
C LEU A 383 18.81 15.93 -25.09
N ASP A 384 18.35 17.03 -24.53
CA ASP A 384 19.17 18.18 -24.16
C ASP A 384 19.50 18.10 -22.67
N LEU A 385 20.78 17.93 -22.36
CA LEU A 385 21.30 17.82 -21.00
C LEU A 385 22.18 19.01 -20.60
N SER A 386 22.18 20.09 -21.39
CA SER A 386 23.04 21.26 -21.16
C SER A 386 22.84 21.92 -19.79
N ASN A 387 21.62 21.84 -19.23
CA ASN A 387 21.29 22.37 -17.91
C ASN A 387 21.61 21.39 -16.75
N ASN A 388 21.80 20.10 -17.02
CA ASN A 388 22.00 19.07 -16.00
C ASN A 388 23.51 18.92 -15.70
N VAL A 389 24.14 20.01 -15.25
CA VAL A 389 25.60 20.10 -15.08
C VAL A 389 26.17 19.15 -14.01
N LEU A 390 25.32 18.73 -13.07
CA LEU A 390 25.65 17.79 -11.99
C LEU A 390 25.45 16.32 -12.39
N LEU A 391 25.07 16.02 -13.63
CA LEU A 391 24.81 14.65 -14.06
C LEU A 391 26.11 13.82 -14.08
N GLU A 392 26.15 12.78 -13.27
CA GLU A 392 27.29 11.86 -13.12
C GLU A 392 27.03 10.53 -13.85
N THR A 393 25.78 10.07 -13.85
CA THR A 393 25.37 8.79 -14.43
C THR A 393 24.25 8.98 -15.46
N LEU A 394 24.46 8.48 -16.68
CA LEU A 394 23.49 8.53 -17.77
C LEU A 394 23.34 7.17 -18.44
N HIS A 395 22.12 6.64 -18.43
CA HIS A 395 21.68 5.51 -19.25
C HIS A 395 20.58 5.99 -20.20
N CYS A 396 20.87 6.02 -21.49
CA CYS A 396 19.92 6.47 -22.53
C CYS A 396 19.92 5.57 -23.77
N ASP A 397 20.44 4.36 -23.63
CA ASP A 397 20.54 3.36 -24.68
C ASP A 397 19.15 2.92 -25.18
N ASP A 398 19.09 2.33 -26.36
CA ASP A 398 17.83 1.88 -26.99
C ASP A 398 16.75 2.99 -27.09
N ASN A 399 17.21 4.19 -27.44
CA ASN A 399 16.39 5.30 -27.91
C ASN A 399 16.69 5.56 -29.39
N VAL A 400 15.77 6.16 -30.12
CA VAL A 400 15.93 6.39 -31.57
C VAL A 400 16.77 7.66 -31.79
N ASN A 401 18.00 7.54 -32.28
CA ASN A 401 18.81 8.68 -32.75
C ASN A 401 18.99 9.83 -31.73
N VAL A 402 19.38 9.52 -30.49
CA VAL A 402 19.62 10.56 -29.47
C VAL A 402 20.80 11.44 -29.88
N VAL A 403 20.53 12.66 -30.33
CA VAL A 403 21.54 13.72 -30.47
C VAL A 403 21.82 14.28 -29.08
N ARG A 404 22.97 13.90 -28.50
CA ARG A 404 23.48 14.53 -27.28
C ARG A 404 24.03 15.89 -27.66
N MET A 405 23.56 16.96 -27.01
CA MET A 405 24.27 18.22 -27.03
C MET A 405 25.44 18.05 -26.05
N GLU A 406 26.62 17.74 -26.57
CA GLU A 406 27.83 17.55 -25.78
C GLU A 406 28.19 18.83 -25.00
N LYS A 407 28.92 18.66 -23.89
CA LYS A 407 29.43 19.74 -23.05
C LYS A 407 30.43 20.63 -23.79
#